data_AF-A0AB34HLG8-F1
#
_entry.id   AF-A0AB34HLG8-F1
#
_cell.length_a   1.000
_cell.length_b   1.000
_cell.length_c   1.000
_cell.angle_alpha   90.00
_cell.angle_beta   90.00
_cell.angle_gamma   90.00
#
_symmetry.space_group_name_H-M   'P 1'
#
loop_
_entity.id
_entity.type
_entity.pdbx_description
1 polymer ?
#
loop_
_entity_poly.entity_id
_entity_poly.type
_entity_poly.pdbx_seq_one_letter_code
_entity_poly.pdbx_strand_id
1 'polypeptide(L)'
;MGGRGPGARLGRGSGASPRSPAHHPVSPPELYVAQCTQRPVDIVFLLDGSERLGEQNFHKARRFVEEVSRRLTLARRDDDPLNARVALLQFGGPREQQVAFPLTSNLTVIQEALASARYLNSFSHVGAGIVHAINQVVRGARAGARRHAELDFVFLTDGVTGNDSLEEAVHSMRKQNVVPTVVAVGSDVDADVLSKISLGDPAAVFREKDYDSLAQPGFFDRFIRWIC
;
A
#
# COMPACT_ATOMS: atom_id res chain seq x y z
N MET A 1 46.68 88.96 2.02
CA MET A 1 47.04 87.57 2.39
C MET A 1 46.76 86.70 1.18
N GLY A 2 47.84 86.24 0.52
CA GLY A 2 47.78 85.52 -0.74
C GLY A 2 47.68 84.01 -0.55
N GLY A 3 46.89 83.35 -1.38
CA GLY A 3 46.89 81.91 -1.55
C GLY A 3 46.92 81.57 -3.05
N ARG A 4 48.04 81.04 -3.52
CA ARG A 4 48.15 80.33 -4.80
C ARG A 4 48.73 78.96 -4.51
N GLY A 5 48.12 77.91 -5.05
CA GLY A 5 48.66 76.56 -5.06
C GLY A 5 47.78 75.64 -5.92
N PRO A 6 48.26 75.03 -7.01
CA PRO A 6 47.43 74.73 -8.19
C PRO A 6 47.27 73.23 -8.52
N GLY A 7 46.44 72.96 -9.54
CA GLY A 7 46.50 71.75 -10.38
C GLY A 7 45.70 70.55 -9.85
N ALA A 8 45.29 69.57 -10.65
CA ALA A 8 45.14 69.41 -12.10
C ALA A 8 44.51 68.01 -12.31
N ARG A 9 43.75 67.87 -13.40
CA ARG A 9 43.49 66.64 -14.20
C ARG A 9 42.68 65.45 -13.61
N LEU A 10 41.51 65.27 -14.24
CA LEU A 10 41.09 64.12 -15.07
C LEU A 10 41.49 62.70 -14.66
N GLY A 11 40.47 61.85 -14.48
CA GLY A 11 40.58 60.40 -14.60
C GLY A 11 39.21 59.72 -14.60
N ARG A 12 38.76 59.26 -15.78
CA ARG A 12 37.58 58.41 -15.96
C ARG A 12 37.84 57.05 -15.30
N GLY A 13 36.96 56.64 -14.38
CA GLY A 13 36.88 55.28 -13.86
C GLY A 13 35.65 54.58 -14.40
N SER A 14 35.87 53.56 -15.23
CA SER A 14 34.89 52.60 -15.73
C SER A 14 34.30 51.76 -14.58
N GLY A 15 33.04 51.99 -14.22
CA GLY A 15 32.30 51.17 -13.27
C GLY A 15 31.67 49.95 -13.96
N ALA A 16 32.17 48.76 -13.63
CA ALA A 16 31.55 47.49 -13.99
C ALA A 16 30.25 47.30 -13.19
N SER A 17 29.16 46.89 -13.85
CA SER A 17 27.92 46.45 -13.19
C SER A 17 28.14 45.12 -12.44
N PRO A 18 27.66 44.97 -11.20
CA PRO A 18 27.55 43.65 -10.58
C PRO A 18 26.44 42.86 -11.26
N ARG A 19 26.77 41.69 -11.81
CA ARG A 19 25.78 40.71 -12.29
C ARG A 19 25.07 40.12 -11.06
N SER A 20 23.74 40.19 -11.05
CA SER A 20 22.90 39.48 -10.08
C SER A 20 23.17 37.97 -10.12
N PRO A 21 23.24 37.27 -8.98
CA PRO A 21 23.34 35.82 -9.00
C PRO A 21 22.05 35.21 -9.56
N ALA A 22 22.20 34.31 -10.53
CA ALA A 22 21.10 33.58 -11.11
C ALA A 22 20.41 32.73 -10.03
N HIS A 23 19.09 32.89 -9.90
CA HIS A 23 18.26 31.98 -9.13
C HIS A 23 18.32 30.59 -9.79
N HIS A 24 19.02 29.66 -9.15
CA HIS A 24 18.83 28.24 -9.42
C HIS A 24 17.43 27.85 -8.92
N PRO A 25 16.60 27.17 -9.73
CA PRO A 25 15.37 26.60 -9.24
C PRO A 25 15.73 25.51 -8.22
N VAL A 26 15.36 25.76 -6.96
CA VAL A 26 15.41 24.76 -5.90
C VAL A 26 14.45 23.65 -6.30
N SER A 27 14.98 22.44 -6.49
CA SER A 27 14.19 21.22 -6.68
C SER A 27 13.15 21.12 -5.56
N PRO A 28 11.89 20.74 -5.86
CA PRO A 28 10.87 20.62 -4.82
C PRO A 28 11.38 19.72 -3.70
N PRO A 29 11.15 20.06 -2.42
CA PRO A 29 11.43 19.14 -1.33
C PRO A 29 10.64 17.86 -1.60
N GLU A 30 11.30 16.72 -1.41
CA GLU A 30 10.71 15.38 -1.43
C GLU A 30 9.29 15.45 -0.89
N LEU A 31 8.31 15.26 -1.77
CA LEU A 31 6.90 15.42 -1.45
C LEU A 31 6.54 14.48 -0.30
N TYR A 32 6.49 15.06 0.90
CA TYR A 32 5.81 14.59 2.10
C TYR A 32 5.57 13.08 2.07
N VAL A 33 6.61 12.29 2.36
CA VAL A 33 6.36 10.93 2.84
C VAL A 33 5.65 11.15 4.18
N ALA A 34 4.31 11.24 4.16
CA ALA A 34 3.52 11.13 5.37
C ALA A 34 4.08 9.92 6.12
N GLN A 35 4.56 10.13 7.34
CA GLN A 35 5.04 9.04 8.18
C GLN A 35 3.83 8.16 8.44
N CYS A 36 3.70 7.15 7.60
CA CYS A 36 2.49 6.39 7.46
C CYS A 36 2.32 5.40 8.61
N THR A 37 3.27 5.28 9.50
CA THR A 37 3.13 4.41 10.65
C THR A 37 3.97 5.01 11.78
N GLN A 38 3.31 5.48 12.83
CA GLN A 38 3.95 5.65 14.14
C GLN A 38 3.55 4.51 15.09
N ARG A 39 3.15 3.38 14.50
CA ARG A 39 2.69 2.17 15.18
C ARG A 39 3.01 0.95 14.29
N PRO A 40 3.22 -0.23 14.87
CA PRO A 40 3.54 -1.41 14.08
C PRO A 40 2.26 -1.97 13.43
N VAL A 41 2.29 -2.19 12.12
CA VAL A 41 1.18 -2.76 11.34
C VAL A 41 1.69 -3.89 10.46
N ASP A 42 1.07 -5.06 10.53
CA ASP A 42 1.29 -6.17 9.60
C ASP A 42 0.09 -6.25 8.65
N ILE A 43 0.33 -5.93 7.38
CA ILE A 43 -0.71 -5.87 6.34
C ILE A 43 -0.66 -7.14 5.50
N VAL A 44 -1.76 -7.87 5.43
CA VAL A 44 -1.90 -9.05 4.59
C VAL A 44 -2.90 -8.73 3.49
N PHE A 45 -2.42 -8.59 2.25
CA PHE A 45 -3.28 -8.48 1.09
C PHE A 45 -3.84 -9.86 0.73
N LEU A 46 -5.16 -9.98 0.68
CA LEU A 46 -5.89 -11.11 0.12
C LEU A 46 -6.43 -10.68 -1.25
N LEU A 47 -5.73 -11.09 -2.31
CA LEU A 47 -6.07 -10.78 -3.69
C LEU A 47 -6.91 -11.91 -4.30
N ASP A 48 -8.10 -11.57 -4.78
CA ASP A 48 -8.95 -12.51 -5.51
C ASP A 48 -8.23 -12.96 -6.79
N GLY A 49 -8.05 -14.26 -6.98
CA GLY A 49 -7.43 -14.89 -8.14
C GLY A 49 -8.44 -15.48 -9.12
N SER A 50 -9.73 -15.13 -8.98
CA SER A 50 -10.79 -15.72 -9.77
C SER A 50 -10.86 -15.23 -11.20
N GLU A 51 -11.45 -16.04 -12.07
CA GLU A 51 -11.68 -15.73 -13.49
C GLU A 51 -12.39 -14.39 -13.73
N ARG A 52 -13.28 -13.98 -12.80
CA ARG A 52 -14.03 -12.71 -12.86
C ARG A 52 -13.11 -11.49 -12.80
N LEU A 53 -12.00 -11.59 -12.08
CA LEU A 53 -11.01 -10.52 -12.03
C LEU A 53 -10.39 -10.29 -13.41
N GLY A 54 -9.93 -11.36 -14.04
CA GLY A 54 -9.21 -11.33 -15.31
C GLY A 54 -7.74 -10.90 -15.15
N GLU A 55 -6.87 -11.43 -16.01
CA GLU A 55 -5.42 -11.26 -15.92
C GLU A 55 -4.99 -9.79 -15.93
N GLN A 56 -5.58 -8.95 -16.79
CA GLN A 56 -5.23 -7.53 -16.87
C GLN A 56 -5.47 -6.79 -15.55
N ASN A 57 -6.58 -7.06 -14.87
CA ASN A 57 -6.89 -6.44 -13.58
C ASN A 57 -6.05 -7.04 -12.45
N PHE A 58 -5.70 -8.32 -12.53
CA PHE A 58 -4.71 -8.92 -11.63
C PHE A 58 -3.37 -8.19 -11.69
N HIS A 59 -2.89 -7.83 -12.88
CA HIS A 59 -1.70 -6.98 -13.02
C HIS A 59 -1.86 -5.60 -12.37
N LYS A 60 -3.03 -4.96 -12.50
CA LYS A 60 -3.31 -3.67 -11.86
C LYS A 60 -3.36 -3.78 -10.33
N ALA A 61 -3.99 -4.83 -9.80
CA ALA A 61 -4.05 -5.11 -8.37
C ALA A 61 -2.65 -5.34 -7.77
N ARG A 62 -1.80 -6.12 -8.46
CA ARG A 62 -0.39 -6.29 -8.07
C ARG A 62 0.38 -4.97 -8.04
N ARG A 63 0.19 -4.10 -9.05
CA ARG A 63 0.80 -2.76 -9.06
C ARG A 63 0.31 -1.91 -7.89
N PHE A 64 -0.97 -1.96 -7.57
CA PHE A 64 -1.50 -1.28 -6.39
C PHE A 64 -0.79 -1.74 -5.10
N VAL A 65 -0.62 -3.05 -4.90
CA VAL A 65 0.14 -3.60 -3.76
C VAL A 65 1.59 -3.11 -3.75
N GLU A 66 2.23 -3.05 -4.92
CA GLU A 66 3.60 -2.51 -5.06
C GLU A 66 3.68 -1.04 -4.64
N GLU A 67 2.78 -0.19 -5.14
CA GLU A 67 2.76 1.24 -4.85
C GLU A 67 2.45 1.50 -3.37
N VAL A 68 1.52 0.75 -2.77
CA VAL A 68 1.27 0.84 -1.32
C VAL A 68 2.55 0.47 -0.55
N SER A 69 3.21 -0.63 -0.93
CA SER A 69 4.46 -1.07 -0.28
C SER A 69 5.58 -0.03 -0.39
N ARG A 70 5.65 0.72 -1.49
CA ARG A 70 6.60 1.83 -1.68
C ARG A 70 6.25 3.07 -0.85
N ARG A 71 4.95 3.33 -0.64
CA ARG A 71 4.45 4.51 0.09
C ARG A 71 4.59 4.37 1.61
N LEU A 72 4.49 3.14 2.11
CA LEU A 72 4.60 2.82 3.53
C LEU A 72 6.03 2.99 4.03
N THR A 73 6.16 3.40 5.30
CA THR A 73 7.43 3.27 6.01
C THR A 73 7.58 1.83 6.48
N LEU A 74 8.42 1.04 5.81
CA LEU A 74 8.60 -0.39 6.11
C LEU A 74 9.53 -0.64 7.30
N ALA A 75 9.29 -1.75 7.99
CA ALA A 75 10.02 -2.16 9.18
C ALA A 75 11.51 -2.39 8.91
N ARG A 76 12.36 -1.93 9.83
CA ARG A 76 13.81 -2.12 9.73
C ARG A 76 14.27 -3.51 10.17
N ARG A 77 13.41 -4.21 10.92
CA ARG A 77 13.60 -5.57 11.46
C ARG A 77 12.25 -6.18 11.83
N ASP A 78 12.22 -7.47 12.09
CA ASP A 78 10.97 -8.22 12.30
C ASP A 78 10.14 -7.79 13.51
N ASP A 79 10.76 -7.24 14.55
CA ASP A 79 10.13 -6.76 15.78
C ASP A 79 10.09 -5.22 15.87
N ASP A 80 10.18 -4.52 14.73
CA ASP A 80 10.12 -3.06 14.67
C ASP A 80 8.82 -2.55 15.34
N PRO A 81 8.88 -1.59 16.28
CA PRO A 81 7.71 -1.15 17.02
C PRO A 81 6.90 -0.04 16.33
N LEU A 82 7.28 0.42 15.14
CA LEU A 82 6.72 1.63 14.54
C LEU A 82 6.28 1.47 13.09
N ASN A 83 6.75 0.44 12.39
CA ASN A 83 6.71 0.42 10.94
C ASN A 83 5.99 -0.81 10.36
N ALA A 84 5.62 -0.73 9.08
CA ALA A 84 4.81 -1.73 8.41
C ALA A 84 5.61 -2.96 7.92
N ARG A 85 4.96 -4.12 7.89
CA ARG A 85 5.36 -5.26 7.06
C ARG A 85 4.17 -5.65 6.19
N VAL A 86 4.45 -6.21 5.01
CA VAL A 86 3.41 -6.57 4.05
C VAL A 86 3.55 -8.03 3.63
N ALA A 87 2.41 -8.66 3.34
CA ALA A 87 2.32 -9.98 2.73
C ALA A 87 1.28 -9.95 1.61
N LEU A 88 1.43 -10.85 0.63
CA LEU A 88 0.40 -11.07 -0.40
C LEU A 88 0.05 -12.54 -0.47
N LEU A 89 -1.22 -12.84 -0.30
CA LEU A 89 -1.85 -14.10 -0.60
C LEU A 89 -2.85 -13.88 -1.73
N GLN A 90 -2.75 -14.69 -2.78
CA GLN A 90 -3.79 -14.80 -3.78
C GLN A 90 -4.70 -15.97 -3.43
N PHE A 91 -6.01 -15.75 -3.43
CA PHE A 91 -7.00 -16.79 -3.15
C PHE A 91 -7.82 -17.14 -4.38
N GLY A 92 -7.98 -18.43 -4.64
CA GLY A 92 -8.88 -18.97 -5.65
C GLY A 92 -9.94 -19.86 -4.98
N GLY A 93 -10.23 -20.99 -5.63
CA GLY A 93 -11.17 -22.00 -5.13
C GLY A 93 -10.75 -22.63 -3.79
N PRO A 94 -11.56 -23.54 -3.23
CA PRO A 94 -11.41 -24.03 -1.86
C PRO A 94 -10.02 -24.58 -1.46
N ARG A 95 -9.20 -25.01 -2.43
CA ARG A 95 -7.85 -25.55 -2.21
C ARG A 95 -6.75 -24.82 -3.00
N GLU A 96 -7.08 -23.74 -3.70
CA GLU A 96 -6.20 -23.06 -4.63
C GLU A 96 -5.77 -21.72 -4.04
N GLN A 97 -4.80 -21.78 -3.12
CA GLN A 97 -4.32 -20.63 -2.35
C GLN A 97 -2.83 -20.50 -2.58
N GLN A 98 -2.34 -19.29 -2.89
CA GLN A 98 -0.92 -19.05 -3.15
C GLN A 98 -0.43 -17.85 -2.35
N VAL A 99 0.45 -18.10 -1.38
CA VAL A 99 1.26 -17.04 -0.76
C VAL A 99 2.33 -16.61 -1.77
N ALA A 100 2.19 -15.41 -2.33
CA ALA A 100 3.19 -14.85 -3.24
C ALA A 100 4.46 -14.47 -2.47
N PHE A 101 4.29 -13.83 -1.31
CA PHE A 101 5.35 -13.59 -0.34
C PHE A 101 4.75 -13.50 1.09
N PRO A 102 5.44 -14.04 2.11
CA PRO A 102 5.03 -13.91 3.51
C PRO A 102 5.27 -12.49 4.03
N LEU A 103 4.93 -12.22 5.29
CA LEU A 103 5.19 -10.92 5.92
C LEU A 103 6.68 -10.56 5.82
N THR A 104 6.95 -9.43 5.16
CA THR A 104 8.31 -8.92 4.94
C THR A 104 8.30 -7.40 4.85
N SER A 105 9.45 -6.79 5.12
CA SER A 105 9.73 -5.38 4.85
C SER A 105 10.76 -5.19 3.73
N ASN A 106 11.20 -6.27 3.09
CA ASN A 106 12.17 -6.21 2.01
C ASN A 106 11.49 -5.87 0.68
N LEU A 107 11.67 -4.62 0.25
CA LEU A 107 11.05 -4.12 -0.98
C LEU A 107 11.52 -4.85 -2.25
N THR A 108 12.76 -5.34 -2.29
CA THR A 108 13.26 -6.16 -3.41
C THR A 108 12.51 -7.49 -3.49
N VAL A 109 12.33 -8.18 -2.35
CA VAL A 109 11.56 -9.44 -2.28
C VAL A 109 10.11 -9.21 -2.72
N ILE A 110 9.50 -8.11 -2.27
CA ILE A 110 8.14 -7.74 -2.65
C ILE A 110 8.04 -7.53 -4.16
N GLN A 111 8.93 -6.74 -4.76
CA GLN A 111 8.92 -6.45 -6.20
C GLN A 111 9.13 -7.70 -7.05
N GLU A 112 10.10 -8.55 -6.70
CA GLU A 112 10.40 -9.78 -7.44
C GLU A 112 9.25 -10.80 -7.36
N ALA A 113 8.67 -10.96 -6.16
CA ALA A 113 7.52 -11.84 -5.95
C ALA A 113 6.29 -11.32 -6.69
N LEU A 114 6.02 -10.00 -6.66
CA LEU A 114 4.93 -9.40 -7.43
C LEU A 114 5.17 -9.56 -8.93
N ALA A 115 6.39 -9.37 -9.44
CA ALA A 115 6.69 -9.53 -10.85
C ALA A 115 6.43 -10.96 -11.35
N SER A 116 6.81 -11.95 -10.53
CA SER A 116 6.70 -13.39 -10.84
C SER A 116 5.37 -14.05 -10.46
N ALA A 117 4.51 -13.37 -9.70
CA ALA A 117 3.21 -13.90 -9.27
C ALA A 117 2.33 -14.28 -10.46
N ARG A 118 1.89 -15.54 -10.50
CA ARG A 118 1.01 -16.07 -11.55
C ARG A 118 -0.44 -15.81 -11.18
N TYR A 119 -1.25 -15.40 -12.15
CA TYR A 119 -2.70 -15.33 -12.00
C TYR A 119 -3.28 -16.75 -11.92
N LEU A 120 -4.14 -17.01 -10.92
CA LEU A 120 -4.72 -18.34 -10.71
C LEU A 120 -5.77 -18.71 -11.76
N ASN A 121 -6.58 -17.75 -12.22
CA ASN A 121 -7.71 -17.99 -13.11
C ASN A 121 -8.62 -19.13 -12.60
N SER A 122 -9.03 -19.01 -11.33
CA SER A 122 -9.75 -20.05 -10.58
C SER A 122 -11.18 -19.60 -10.23
N PHE A 123 -11.90 -20.38 -9.42
CA PHE A 123 -13.09 -19.91 -8.70
C PHE A 123 -12.68 -18.95 -7.56
N SER A 124 -13.63 -18.25 -6.96
CA SER A 124 -13.39 -17.44 -5.75
C SER A 124 -13.92 -18.18 -4.52
N HIS A 125 -13.11 -18.29 -3.46
CA HIS A 125 -13.53 -18.82 -2.16
C HIS A 125 -12.87 -18.07 -1.00
N VAL A 126 -13.39 -16.89 -0.66
CA VAL A 126 -12.77 -15.96 0.31
C VAL A 126 -12.57 -16.57 1.70
N GLY A 127 -13.51 -17.41 2.16
CA GLY A 127 -13.40 -18.09 3.45
C GLY A 127 -12.18 -19.01 3.54
N ALA A 128 -11.80 -19.65 2.43
CA ALA A 128 -10.62 -20.51 2.36
C ALA A 128 -9.34 -19.68 2.34
N GLY A 129 -9.36 -18.55 1.61
CA GLY A 129 -8.28 -17.57 1.60
C GLY A 129 -7.98 -17.01 2.99
N ILE A 130 -9.01 -16.63 3.75
CA ILE A 130 -8.88 -16.16 5.14
C ILE A 130 -8.21 -17.21 6.03
N VAL A 131 -8.71 -18.44 6.01
CA VAL A 131 -8.16 -19.53 6.83
C VAL A 131 -6.72 -19.84 6.44
N HIS A 132 -6.42 -19.82 5.14
CA HIS A 132 -5.06 -20.04 4.64
C HIS A 132 -4.10 -18.91 5.06
N ALA A 133 -4.53 -17.64 4.96
CA ALA A 133 -3.77 -16.48 5.42
C ALA A 133 -3.43 -16.59 6.92
N ILE A 134 -4.41 -16.94 7.75
CA ILE A 134 -4.20 -17.14 9.20
C ILE A 134 -3.17 -18.25 9.45
N ASN A 135 -3.29 -19.38 8.77
CA ASN A 135 -2.44 -20.53 9.05
C ASN A 135 -1.02 -20.39 8.49
N GLN A 136 -0.86 -19.83 7.28
CA GLN A 136 0.43 -19.79 6.59
C GLN A 136 1.17 -18.46 6.75
N VAL A 137 0.45 -17.34 6.85
CA VAL A 137 1.06 -16.00 6.97
C VAL A 137 1.09 -15.57 8.44
N VAL A 138 -0.07 -15.50 9.10
CA VAL A 138 -0.17 -14.98 10.48
C VAL A 138 0.55 -15.89 11.48
N ARG A 139 0.36 -17.21 11.36
CA ARG A 139 0.98 -18.22 12.24
C ARG A 139 2.26 -18.83 11.68
N GLY A 140 2.79 -18.30 10.58
CA GLY A 140 3.97 -18.84 9.89
C GLY A 140 5.21 -18.92 10.79
N ALA A 141 5.94 -20.04 10.74
CA ALA A 141 7.01 -20.36 11.69
C ALA A 141 8.26 -19.47 11.60
N ARG A 142 8.52 -18.82 10.45
CA ARG A 142 9.72 -18.01 10.21
C ARG A 142 9.48 -16.49 10.24
N ALA A 143 8.23 -16.04 10.03
CA ALA A 143 7.86 -14.63 9.97
C ALA A 143 6.34 -14.44 10.15
N GLY A 144 5.81 -14.91 11.29
CA GLY A 144 4.41 -14.70 11.65
C GLY A 144 4.09 -13.25 12.01
N ALA A 145 2.81 -12.97 12.23
CA ALA A 145 2.36 -11.65 12.65
C ALA A 145 2.94 -11.27 14.02
N ARG A 146 3.36 -10.02 14.17
CA ARG A 146 3.85 -9.44 15.42
C ARG A 146 2.67 -9.35 16.39
N ARG A 147 2.82 -9.93 17.59
CA ARG A 147 1.79 -9.87 18.65
C ARG A 147 1.41 -8.45 19.09
N HIS A 148 2.29 -7.48 18.88
CA HIS A 148 2.11 -6.09 19.28
C HIS A 148 1.75 -5.18 18.10
N ALA A 149 1.68 -5.71 16.88
CA ALA A 149 1.25 -4.97 15.70
C ALA A 149 -0.25 -5.13 15.49
N GLU A 150 -0.87 -4.12 14.89
CA GLU A 150 -2.17 -4.32 14.27
C GLU A 150 -2.03 -5.30 13.09
N LEU A 151 -3.00 -6.19 12.94
CA LEU A 151 -3.07 -7.14 11.83
C LEU A 151 -4.18 -6.70 10.88
N ASP A 152 -3.82 -6.07 9.77
CA ASP A 152 -4.77 -5.59 8.76
C ASP A 152 -4.89 -6.62 7.63
N PHE A 153 -6.11 -7.07 7.35
CA PHE A 153 -6.41 -7.90 6.18
C PHE A 153 -7.06 -7.04 5.11
N VAL A 154 -6.33 -6.78 4.04
CA VAL A 154 -6.82 -6.00 2.90
C VAL A 154 -7.32 -6.93 1.81
N PHE A 155 -8.64 -7.00 1.63
CA PHE A 155 -9.29 -7.78 0.57
C PHE A 155 -9.36 -6.96 -0.73
N LEU A 156 -8.91 -7.54 -1.84
CA LEU A 156 -9.08 -7.00 -3.19
C LEU A 156 -9.98 -7.96 -3.98
N THR A 157 -11.29 -7.68 -4.04
CA THR A 157 -12.30 -8.60 -4.57
C THR A 157 -13.58 -7.84 -4.99
N ASP A 158 -14.44 -8.44 -5.80
CA ASP A 158 -15.82 -7.97 -6.01
C ASP A 158 -16.81 -8.57 -4.99
N GLY A 159 -16.37 -9.53 -4.16
CA GLY A 159 -17.19 -10.22 -3.17
C GLY A 159 -17.98 -11.40 -3.73
N VAL A 160 -18.01 -11.62 -5.05
CA VAL A 160 -18.74 -12.73 -5.66
C VAL A 160 -17.93 -14.01 -5.49
N THR A 161 -18.29 -14.81 -4.50
CA THR A 161 -17.44 -15.90 -4.00
C THR A 161 -18.26 -17.05 -3.42
N GLY A 162 -17.67 -18.25 -3.38
CA GLY A 162 -18.24 -19.36 -2.61
C GLY A 162 -18.32 -18.99 -1.13
N ASN A 163 -19.50 -19.17 -0.52
CA ASN A 163 -19.79 -18.71 0.84
C ASN A 163 -19.78 -19.84 1.89
N ASP A 164 -19.44 -21.06 1.48
CA ASP A 164 -19.24 -22.18 2.39
C ASP A 164 -18.15 -21.84 3.42
N SER A 165 -18.40 -22.13 4.70
CA SER A 165 -17.50 -21.82 5.82
C SER A 165 -17.10 -20.34 5.98
N LEU A 166 -17.73 -19.38 5.29
CA LEU A 166 -17.42 -17.95 5.42
C LEU A 166 -17.60 -17.46 6.86
N GLU A 167 -18.66 -17.89 7.54
CA GLU A 167 -18.91 -17.52 8.95
C GLU A 167 -17.82 -18.03 9.90
N GLU A 168 -17.31 -19.24 9.67
CA GLU A 168 -16.21 -19.82 10.47
C GLU A 168 -14.90 -19.08 10.23
N ALA A 169 -14.66 -18.67 8.98
CA ALA A 169 -13.51 -17.86 8.60
C ALA A 169 -13.57 -16.46 9.24
N VAL A 170 -14.74 -15.82 9.20
CA VAL A 170 -15.02 -14.54 9.87
C VAL A 170 -14.83 -14.65 11.39
N HIS A 171 -15.31 -15.72 12.01
CA HIS A 171 -15.04 -15.99 13.43
C HIS A 171 -13.56 -16.16 13.73
N SER A 172 -12.81 -16.78 12.82
CA SER A 172 -11.37 -16.95 12.93
C SER A 172 -10.62 -15.62 12.83
N MET A 173 -11.06 -14.70 11.96
CA MET A 173 -10.54 -13.33 11.91
C MET A 173 -10.73 -12.60 13.23
N ARG A 174 -11.94 -12.64 13.80
CA ARG A 174 -12.24 -12.04 15.11
C ARG A 174 -11.33 -12.59 16.21
N LYS A 175 -11.11 -13.92 16.23
CA LYS A 175 -10.21 -14.57 17.20
C LYS A 175 -8.74 -14.15 17.06
N GLN A 176 -8.31 -13.70 15.88
CA GLN A 176 -6.95 -13.21 15.65
C GLN A 176 -6.85 -11.68 15.79
N ASN A 177 -7.93 -10.99 16.18
CA ASN A 177 -8.01 -9.53 16.24
C ASN A 177 -7.61 -8.88 14.90
N VAL A 178 -8.03 -9.48 13.79
CA VAL A 178 -7.84 -8.91 12.45
C VAL A 178 -8.70 -7.65 12.31
N VAL A 179 -8.10 -6.59 11.81
CA VAL A 179 -8.79 -5.40 11.30
C VAL A 179 -8.98 -5.60 9.80
N PRO A 180 -10.21 -5.77 9.29
CA PRO A 180 -10.41 -5.96 7.86
C PRO A 180 -10.51 -4.63 7.12
N THR A 181 -9.94 -4.57 5.93
CA THR A 181 -10.14 -3.49 4.96
C THR A 181 -10.56 -4.12 3.64
N VAL A 182 -11.61 -3.61 3.00
CA VAL A 182 -12.16 -4.21 1.78
C VAL A 182 -12.10 -3.21 0.65
N VAL A 183 -11.30 -3.49 -0.38
CA VAL A 183 -11.28 -2.75 -1.63
C VAL A 183 -12.15 -3.52 -2.63
N ALA A 184 -13.42 -3.11 -2.68
CA ALA A 184 -14.45 -3.68 -3.52
C ALA A 184 -14.41 -3.03 -4.91
N VAL A 185 -14.04 -3.78 -5.94
CA VAL A 185 -13.86 -3.23 -7.30
C VAL A 185 -14.87 -3.81 -8.27
N GLY A 186 -15.58 -2.94 -8.98
CA GLY A 186 -16.58 -3.32 -9.98
C GLY A 186 -18.00 -2.90 -9.61
N SER A 187 -18.92 -3.06 -10.56
CA SER A 187 -20.32 -2.67 -10.42
C SER A 187 -21.21 -3.75 -9.81
N ASP A 188 -20.81 -5.02 -9.96
CA ASP A 188 -21.57 -6.20 -9.56
C ASP A 188 -20.91 -6.85 -8.34
N VAL A 189 -21.08 -6.20 -7.19
CA VAL A 189 -20.46 -6.63 -5.93
C VAL A 189 -21.47 -7.29 -5.00
N ASP A 190 -21.05 -8.34 -4.30
CA ASP A 190 -21.88 -9.02 -3.32
C ASP A 190 -21.83 -8.28 -1.97
N ALA A 191 -22.80 -7.39 -1.74
CA ALA A 191 -22.83 -6.56 -0.53
C ALA A 191 -22.91 -7.36 0.77
N ASP A 192 -23.52 -8.55 0.76
CA ASP A 192 -23.65 -9.39 1.95
C ASP A 192 -22.30 -10.00 2.32
N VAL A 193 -21.56 -10.52 1.33
CA VAL A 193 -20.19 -11.01 1.55
C VAL A 193 -19.29 -9.88 2.00
N LEU A 194 -19.31 -8.71 1.34
CA LEU A 194 -18.50 -7.55 1.73
C LEU A 194 -18.81 -7.11 3.17
N SER A 195 -20.08 -7.10 3.57
CA SER A 195 -20.49 -6.80 4.95
C SER A 195 -19.94 -7.83 5.96
N LYS A 196 -19.85 -9.10 5.59
CA LYS A 196 -19.31 -10.14 6.47
C LYS A 196 -17.80 -10.04 6.64
N ILE A 197 -17.05 -9.87 5.54
CA ILE A 197 -15.58 -9.82 5.59
C ILE A 197 -15.07 -8.50 6.17
N SER A 198 -15.82 -7.40 6.05
CA SER A 198 -15.57 -6.14 6.78
C SER A 198 -16.00 -6.18 8.26
N LEU A 199 -16.45 -7.34 8.75
CA LEU A 199 -16.97 -7.52 10.11
C LEU A 199 -18.14 -6.58 10.47
N GLY A 200 -18.87 -6.11 9.46
CA GLY A 200 -20.01 -5.20 9.60
C GLY A 200 -19.66 -3.72 9.63
N ASP A 201 -18.39 -3.35 9.43
CA ASP A 201 -17.98 -1.94 9.34
C ASP A 201 -18.04 -1.42 7.89
N PRO A 202 -19.05 -0.60 7.53
CA PRO A 202 -19.14 -0.05 6.18
C PRO A 202 -18.03 0.96 5.88
N ALA A 203 -17.40 1.58 6.88
CA ALA A 203 -16.31 2.53 6.66
C ALA A 203 -15.02 1.85 6.18
N ALA A 204 -14.87 0.55 6.49
CA ALA A 204 -13.76 -0.28 6.01
C ALA A 204 -13.91 -0.73 4.54
N VAL A 205 -15.04 -0.42 3.88
CA VAL A 205 -15.31 -0.84 2.50
C VAL A 205 -15.09 0.31 1.51
N PHE A 206 -14.00 0.25 0.78
CA PHE A 206 -13.67 1.15 -0.32
C PHE A 206 -14.24 0.61 -1.62
N ARG A 207 -15.27 1.27 -2.17
CA ARG A 207 -15.89 0.89 -3.43
C ARG A 207 -15.31 1.68 -4.58
N GLU A 208 -14.76 0.99 -5.57
CA GLU A 208 -14.19 1.59 -6.77
C GLU A 208 -14.79 0.95 -8.02
N LYS A 209 -14.94 1.75 -9.09
CA LYS A 209 -15.63 1.31 -10.31
C LYS A 209 -14.82 0.29 -11.12
N ASP A 210 -13.50 0.40 -11.09
CA ASP A 210 -12.56 -0.36 -11.91
C ASP A 210 -11.17 -0.35 -11.26
N TYR A 211 -10.31 -1.27 -11.69
CA TYR A 211 -8.95 -1.38 -11.14
C TYR A 211 -8.03 -0.21 -11.54
N ASP A 212 -8.40 0.58 -12.55
CA ASP A 212 -7.68 1.79 -12.92
C ASP A 212 -7.87 2.90 -11.87
N SER A 213 -8.97 2.85 -11.13
CA SER A 213 -9.27 3.77 -10.03
C SER A 213 -8.30 3.60 -8.86
N LEU A 214 -7.71 2.42 -8.69
CA LEU A 214 -6.74 2.14 -7.61
C LEU A 214 -5.45 2.95 -7.73
N ALA A 215 -5.10 3.38 -8.95
CA ALA A 215 -3.95 4.23 -9.22
C ALA A 215 -4.27 5.73 -9.12
N GLN A 216 -5.54 6.10 -8.94
CA GLN A 216 -5.93 7.51 -8.86
C GLN A 216 -5.50 8.11 -7.51
N PRO A 217 -4.85 9.29 -7.50
CA PRO A 217 -4.37 9.91 -6.26
C PRO A 217 -5.46 10.05 -5.20
N GLY A 218 -6.69 10.39 -5.62
CA GLY A 218 -7.81 10.56 -4.71
C GLY A 218 -8.19 9.30 -3.93
N PHE A 219 -8.18 8.13 -4.57
CA PHE A 219 -8.41 6.85 -3.86
C PHE A 219 -7.16 6.47 -3.06
N PHE A 220 -6.00 6.49 -3.72
CA PHE A 220 -4.75 6.01 -3.14
C PHE A 220 -4.41 6.76 -1.85
N ASP A 221 -4.51 8.09 -1.82
CA ASP A 221 -4.24 8.89 -0.63
C ASP A 221 -5.24 8.61 0.51
N ARG A 222 -6.51 8.33 0.20
CA ARG A 222 -7.51 7.94 1.23
C ARG A 222 -7.19 6.57 1.79
N PHE A 223 -6.88 5.61 0.93
CA PHE A 223 -6.51 4.25 1.34
C PHE A 223 -5.24 4.26 2.21
N ILE A 224 -4.21 4.99 1.79
CA ILE A 224 -2.98 5.16 2.55
C ILE A 224 -3.27 5.79 3.92
N ARG A 225 -4.09 6.84 4.01
CA ARG A 225 -4.46 7.42 5.33
C ARG A 225 -5.24 6.47 6.24
N TRP A 226 -5.98 5.52 5.67
CA TRP A 226 -6.77 4.56 6.44
C TRP A 226 -5.89 3.51 7.12
N ILE A 227 -4.89 2.97 6.41
CA ILE A 227 -4.03 1.90 6.92
C ILE A 227 -2.90 2.38 7.86
N CYS A 228 -2.79 3.70 8.12
CA CYS A 228 -1.57 4.34 8.65
C CYS A 228 -1.59 4.81 10.14
#